data_AF-A0A328S0I1-F1
#
_entry.id   AF-A0A328S0I1-F1
#
_cell.length_a   1.000
_cell.length_b   1.000
_cell.length_c   1.000
_cell.angle_alpha   90.00
_cell.angle_beta   90.00
_cell.angle_gamma   90.00
#
_symmetry.space_group_name_H-M   'P 1'
#
loop_
_entity.id
_entity.type
_entity.pdbx_description
1 polymer ?
#
loop_
_entity_poly.entity_id
_entity_poly.type
_entity_poly.pdbx_seq_one_letter_code
_entity_poly.pdbx_strand_id
1 'polypeptide(L)'
;MSRKYFTKMENESADEMVFGQTKHPVKMGLDQVMGGGEVVPNIKVAPAEGSETSIDGLVATCKNIAFAACDRAAAIGLPAIQIEQEHVQQQSISKEASAKTTAVQWEQLEQLHDKYGTKVSLMSTVADMREEENGLRGSDLDVAMDESFEACAENGASMLCVETIGGKTVSDYGISRGDARAILYGIGVLGSIDMEYMWTKIVDIAKRNNITPGGDTDCAQANTAMFLAGGLTSKNVSHTLAAVARAIAGARSLVAVECGATGPTKDCGYENPIVKSIASVPICAEGKNATCAHSDLMGNLAAAVCDVWSNESVYNREEMGGPTPGVWLQSLGYECALMNTATKIGTNKQLRDTYVLADKYRDP
;
A
#
# COMPACT_ATOMS: atom_id res chain seq x y z
N MET A 1 17.11 -0.57 16.01
CA MET A 1 18.06 0.51 15.66
C MET A 1 17.46 1.82 16.13
N SER A 2 18.25 2.84 16.46
CA SER A 2 17.69 4.16 16.78
C SER A 2 17.16 4.84 15.50
N ARG A 3 15.95 5.40 15.55
CA ARG A 3 15.32 6.17 14.46
C ARG A 3 16.25 7.24 13.89
N LYS A 4 16.32 7.37 12.55
CA LYS A 4 17.13 8.36 11.84
C LYS A 4 16.23 9.38 11.16
N TYR A 5 16.18 10.58 11.73
CA TYR A 5 15.32 11.67 11.22
C TYR A 5 15.81 12.25 9.89
N PHE A 6 14.86 12.55 9.00
CA PHE A 6 15.13 13.39 7.84
C PHE A 6 15.13 14.87 8.24
N THR A 7 16.22 15.56 7.92
CA THR A 7 16.39 17.01 8.20
C THR A 7 16.60 17.83 6.93
N LYS A 8 16.52 17.16 5.77
CA LYS A 8 16.63 17.72 4.42
C LYS A 8 15.83 16.85 3.45
N MET A 9 15.46 17.41 2.32
CA MET A 9 14.88 16.66 1.20
C MET A 9 15.99 15.90 0.46
N GLU A 10 15.71 14.65 0.07
CA GLU A 10 16.58 13.89 -0.85
C GLU A 10 16.38 14.34 -2.31
N ASN A 11 15.19 14.83 -2.67
CA ASN A 11 14.95 15.45 -3.98
C ASN A 11 15.26 16.96 -3.94
N GLU A 12 15.91 17.47 -4.99
CA GLU A 12 16.32 18.88 -5.06
C GLU A 12 15.15 19.79 -5.43
N SER A 13 14.19 19.28 -6.21
CA SER A 13 12.98 20.00 -6.58
C SER A 13 11.84 19.03 -6.91
N ALA A 14 10.60 19.54 -6.89
CA ALA A 14 9.44 18.76 -7.31
C ALA A 14 9.53 18.32 -8.79
N ASP A 15 10.25 19.04 -9.64
CA ASP A 15 10.39 18.68 -11.06
C ASP A 15 11.27 17.43 -11.28
N GLU A 16 12.08 17.03 -10.31
CA GLU A 16 12.84 15.77 -10.35
C GLU A 16 11.95 14.54 -10.16
N MET A 17 10.76 14.72 -9.55
CA MET A 17 9.88 13.61 -9.25
C MET A 17 9.01 13.25 -10.46
N VAL A 18 8.95 11.97 -10.79
CA VAL A 18 8.10 11.40 -11.82
C VAL A 18 7.81 9.94 -11.47
N PHE A 19 6.70 9.41 -11.95
CA PHE A 19 6.34 8.02 -11.75
C PHE A 19 7.45 7.05 -12.20
N GLY A 20 7.55 5.92 -11.50
CA GLY A 20 8.49 4.84 -11.74
C GLY A 20 9.95 5.15 -11.38
N GLN A 21 10.27 6.35 -10.89
CA GLN A 21 11.64 6.79 -10.63
C GLN A 21 11.83 7.32 -9.21
N THR A 22 12.93 6.92 -8.59
CA THR A 22 13.34 7.30 -7.23
C THR A 22 14.86 7.38 -7.14
N LYS A 23 15.41 8.06 -6.11
CA LYS A 23 16.86 8.02 -5.83
C LYS A 23 17.29 6.73 -5.09
N HIS A 24 16.33 6.01 -4.51
CA HIS A 24 16.58 4.79 -3.74
C HIS A 24 15.73 3.61 -4.24
N PRO A 25 16.00 3.09 -5.46
CA PRO A 25 15.25 1.97 -6.01
C PRO A 25 15.46 0.69 -5.18
N VAL A 26 14.42 -0.14 -5.10
CA VAL A 26 14.40 -1.34 -4.26
C VAL A 26 14.26 -2.59 -5.10
N LYS A 27 15.13 -3.57 -4.88
CA LYS A 27 15.04 -4.90 -5.48
C LYS A 27 14.24 -5.82 -4.57
N MET A 28 13.27 -6.53 -5.14
CA MET A 28 12.41 -7.44 -4.40
C MET A 28 11.81 -8.50 -5.32
N GLY A 29 11.29 -9.58 -4.75
CA GLY A 29 10.69 -10.68 -5.51
C GLY A 29 11.64 -11.28 -6.54
N LEU A 30 11.10 -11.71 -7.68
CA LEU A 30 11.87 -12.23 -8.81
C LEU A 30 12.01 -11.17 -9.90
N ASP A 31 13.24 -10.70 -10.08
CA ASP A 31 13.67 -9.75 -11.12
C ASP A 31 12.95 -8.38 -11.13
N GLN A 32 12.30 -7.99 -10.03
CA GLN A 32 11.68 -6.66 -9.91
C GLN A 32 12.59 -5.62 -9.25
N VAL A 33 12.50 -4.39 -9.77
CA VAL A 33 13.15 -3.20 -9.22
C VAL A 33 12.15 -2.06 -9.17
N MET A 34 11.63 -1.77 -7.98
CA MET A 34 10.66 -0.70 -7.77
C MET A 34 11.37 0.65 -7.75
N GLY A 35 10.80 1.65 -8.45
CA GLY A 35 11.42 2.96 -8.60
C GLY A 35 12.66 2.99 -9.52
N GLY A 36 12.89 1.91 -10.30
CA GLY A 36 14.02 1.73 -11.20
C GLY A 36 13.79 2.16 -12.66
N GLY A 37 12.70 2.88 -12.94
CA GLY A 37 12.32 3.37 -14.27
C GLY A 37 11.05 2.76 -14.86
N GLU A 38 10.43 1.79 -14.17
CA GLU A 38 9.16 1.16 -14.56
C GLU A 38 8.18 1.26 -13.39
N VAL A 39 6.91 1.53 -13.70
CA VAL A 39 5.76 1.41 -12.79
C VAL A 39 5.20 0.00 -12.90
N VAL A 40 4.90 -0.62 -11.76
CA VAL A 40 4.40 -2.01 -11.67
C VAL A 40 2.94 -2.02 -11.18
N PRO A 41 2.04 -2.82 -11.78
CA PRO A 41 0.68 -2.97 -11.27
C PRO A 41 0.63 -3.85 -10.01
N ASN A 42 -0.08 -3.40 -8.98
CA ASN A 42 -0.32 -4.11 -7.73
C ASN A 42 -1.80 -4.46 -7.57
N ILE A 43 -2.15 -5.74 -7.75
CA ILE A 43 -3.52 -6.22 -7.59
C ILE A 43 -3.77 -6.65 -6.15
N LYS A 44 -4.81 -6.09 -5.54
CA LYS A 44 -5.29 -6.46 -4.20
C LYS A 44 -6.75 -6.88 -4.26
N VAL A 45 -7.04 -8.06 -3.72
CA VAL A 45 -8.37 -8.68 -3.78
C VAL A 45 -8.71 -9.27 -2.43
N ALA A 46 -9.83 -8.83 -1.86
CA ALA A 46 -10.36 -9.38 -0.64
C ALA A 46 -11.04 -10.73 -0.89
N PRO A 47 -10.91 -11.70 0.03
CA PRO A 47 -11.77 -12.88 0.05
C PRO A 47 -13.25 -12.49 -0.02
N ALA A 48 -14.08 -13.31 -0.65
CA ALA A 48 -15.53 -13.10 -0.59
C ALA A 48 -16.02 -13.24 0.85
N GLU A 49 -17.01 -12.43 1.26
CA GLU A 49 -17.58 -12.49 2.61
C GLU A 49 -18.02 -13.93 2.96
N GLY A 50 -17.59 -14.41 4.13
CA GLY A 50 -17.90 -15.76 4.61
C GLY A 50 -16.99 -16.88 4.08
N SER A 51 -15.96 -16.57 3.28
CA SER A 51 -14.95 -17.55 2.85
C SER A 51 -13.82 -17.77 3.88
N GLU A 52 -13.73 -16.88 4.86
CA GLU A 52 -12.72 -16.82 5.91
C GLU A 52 -12.98 -17.75 7.11
N THR A 53 -13.94 -18.67 7.01
CA THR A 53 -14.39 -19.51 8.14
C THR A 53 -13.43 -20.66 8.50
N SER A 54 -12.42 -20.95 7.67
CA SER A 54 -11.40 -21.97 7.93
C SER A 54 -10.07 -21.64 7.26
N ILE A 55 -8.98 -22.18 7.81
CA ILE A 55 -7.64 -22.01 7.23
C ILE A 55 -7.59 -22.57 5.81
N ASP A 56 -8.12 -23.77 5.57
CA ASP A 56 -8.13 -24.38 4.23
C ASP A 56 -8.96 -23.56 3.22
N GLY A 57 -10.06 -22.95 3.66
CA GLY A 57 -10.88 -22.05 2.84
C GLY A 57 -10.12 -20.78 2.44
N LEU A 58 -9.40 -20.17 3.40
CA LEU A 58 -8.54 -19.02 3.16
C LEU A 58 -7.41 -19.35 2.17
N VAL A 59 -6.74 -20.50 2.36
CA VAL A 59 -5.67 -20.98 1.47
C VAL A 59 -6.19 -21.21 0.05
N ALA A 60 -7.32 -21.90 -0.11
CA ALA A 60 -7.93 -22.13 -1.41
C ALA A 60 -8.31 -20.80 -2.10
N THR A 61 -8.86 -19.85 -1.35
CA THR A 61 -9.25 -18.53 -1.86
C THR A 61 -8.04 -17.72 -2.32
N CYS A 62 -6.98 -17.66 -1.51
CA CYS A 62 -5.73 -16.96 -1.87
C CYS A 62 -5.09 -17.59 -3.12
N LYS A 63 -5.06 -18.92 -3.21
CA LYS A 63 -4.55 -19.63 -4.39
C LYS A 63 -5.34 -19.27 -5.65
N ASN A 64 -6.67 -19.24 -5.57
CA ASN A 64 -7.54 -18.91 -6.71
C ASN A 64 -7.36 -17.46 -7.17
N ILE A 65 -7.24 -16.52 -6.23
CA ILE A 65 -6.96 -15.10 -6.52
C ILE A 65 -5.64 -14.98 -7.27
N ALA A 66 -4.56 -15.57 -6.74
CA ALA A 66 -3.26 -15.51 -7.37
C ALA A 66 -3.22 -16.20 -8.73
N PHE A 67 -3.85 -17.36 -8.87
CA PHE A 67 -3.98 -18.05 -10.16
C PHE A 67 -4.68 -17.17 -11.20
N ALA A 68 -5.82 -16.57 -10.86
CA ALA A 68 -6.57 -15.71 -11.79
C ALA A 68 -5.79 -14.45 -12.22
N ALA A 69 -5.04 -13.85 -11.29
CA ALA A 69 -4.15 -12.74 -11.58
C ALA A 69 -3.00 -13.18 -12.51
N CYS A 70 -2.30 -14.27 -12.19
CA CYS A 70 -1.19 -14.79 -12.98
C CYS A 70 -1.63 -15.23 -14.39
N ASP A 71 -2.74 -15.95 -14.51
CA ASP A 71 -3.29 -16.38 -15.80
C ASP A 71 -3.61 -15.18 -16.69
N ARG A 72 -4.25 -14.15 -16.12
CA ARG A 72 -4.49 -12.91 -16.86
C ARG A 72 -3.20 -12.21 -17.28
N ALA A 73 -2.23 -12.09 -16.37
CA ALA A 73 -0.96 -11.44 -16.64
C ALA A 73 -0.24 -12.11 -17.83
N ALA A 74 -0.22 -13.44 -17.86
CA ALA A 74 0.31 -14.21 -18.97
C ALA A 74 -0.49 -13.98 -20.27
N ALA A 75 -1.82 -14.03 -20.20
CA ALA A 75 -2.70 -13.92 -21.36
C ALA A 75 -2.58 -12.57 -22.10
N ILE A 76 -2.30 -11.48 -21.38
CA ILE A 76 -2.15 -10.15 -21.96
C ILE A 76 -0.69 -9.69 -22.06
N GLY A 77 0.27 -10.52 -21.67
CA GLY A 77 1.70 -10.24 -21.78
C GLY A 77 2.21 -9.12 -20.87
N LEU A 78 1.76 -9.08 -19.61
CA LEU A 78 2.32 -8.11 -18.65
C LEU A 78 3.79 -8.44 -18.33
N PRO A 79 4.70 -7.45 -18.38
CA PRO A 79 6.12 -7.68 -18.12
C PRO A 79 6.43 -7.81 -16.62
N ALA A 80 5.58 -7.27 -15.76
CA ALA A 80 5.72 -7.32 -14.31
C ALA A 80 4.36 -7.25 -13.63
N ILE A 81 4.19 -7.95 -12.50
CA ILE A 81 3.03 -7.82 -11.61
C ILE A 81 3.44 -7.91 -10.14
N GLN A 82 2.66 -7.27 -9.28
CA GLN A 82 2.70 -7.48 -7.84
C GLN A 82 1.31 -7.91 -7.38
N ILE A 83 1.26 -8.88 -6.46
CA ILE A 83 0.04 -9.21 -5.72
C ILE A 83 0.21 -8.69 -4.32
N GLU A 84 -0.80 -8.00 -3.80
CA GLU A 84 -0.89 -7.67 -2.39
C GLU A 84 -1.93 -8.53 -1.70
N GLN A 85 -1.48 -9.24 -0.67
CA GLN A 85 -2.31 -9.96 0.28
C GLN A 85 -2.52 -9.08 1.50
N GLU A 86 -3.64 -8.37 1.54
CA GLU A 86 -4.10 -7.74 2.77
C GLU A 86 -4.90 -8.73 3.60
N HIS A 87 -4.43 -8.94 4.83
CA HIS A 87 -4.96 -9.96 5.70
C HIS A 87 -6.34 -9.57 6.21
N VAL A 88 -7.28 -10.51 6.20
CA VAL A 88 -8.38 -10.47 7.16
C VAL A 88 -7.85 -10.80 8.56
N GLN A 89 -8.51 -10.33 9.61
CA GLN A 89 -8.06 -10.53 11.00
C GLN A 89 -7.80 -12.01 11.33
N GLN A 90 -8.63 -12.93 10.83
CA GLN A 90 -8.50 -14.38 11.04
C GLN A 90 -7.18 -14.94 10.49
N GLN A 91 -6.61 -14.32 9.45
CA GLN A 91 -5.30 -14.68 8.91
C GLN A 91 -4.18 -14.20 9.85
N SER A 92 -4.25 -12.96 10.33
CA SER A 92 -3.19 -12.37 11.15
C SER A 92 -3.14 -12.92 12.58
N ILE A 93 -4.24 -13.36 13.17
CA ILE A 93 -4.21 -14.03 14.50
C ILE A 93 -3.62 -15.45 14.46
N SER A 94 -3.40 -16.00 13.27
CA SER A 94 -2.95 -17.38 13.08
C SER A 94 -1.66 -17.43 12.26
N LYS A 95 -0.56 -17.76 12.94
CA LYS A 95 0.74 -18.00 12.30
C LYS A 95 0.63 -19.01 11.15
N GLU A 96 -0.13 -20.08 11.35
CA GLU A 96 -0.36 -21.12 10.34
C GLU A 96 -1.11 -20.58 9.11
N ALA A 97 -2.17 -19.80 9.32
CA ALA A 97 -2.93 -19.22 8.22
C ALA A 97 -2.06 -18.23 7.42
N SER A 98 -1.32 -17.37 8.10
CA SER A 98 -0.38 -16.41 7.49
C SER A 98 0.65 -17.12 6.61
N ALA A 99 1.31 -18.17 7.14
CA ALA A 99 2.30 -18.95 6.39
C ALA A 99 1.69 -19.62 5.15
N LYS A 100 0.59 -20.37 5.33
CA LYS A 100 0.01 -21.17 4.23
C LYS A 100 -0.58 -20.31 3.13
N THR A 101 -1.26 -19.21 3.48
CA THR A 101 -1.87 -18.30 2.48
C THR A 101 -0.81 -17.54 1.68
N THR A 102 0.30 -17.16 2.31
CA THR A 102 1.45 -16.55 1.62
C THR A 102 2.09 -17.54 0.65
N ALA A 103 2.40 -18.76 1.12
CA ALA A 103 3.09 -19.77 0.35
C ALA A 103 2.36 -20.16 -0.94
N VAL A 104 1.04 -20.37 -0.89
CA VAL A 104 0.27 -20.77 -2.08
C VAL A 104 0.15 -19.67 -3.13
N GLN A 105 0.23 -18.40 -2.73
CA GLN A 105 0.25 -17.29 -3.69
C GLN A 105 1.63 -17.13 -4.32
N TRP A 106 2.69 -17.24 -3.51
CA TRP A 106 4.05 -17.23 -4.01
C TRP A 106 4.29 -18.34 -5.04
N GLU A 107 3.80 -19.56 -4.80
CA GLU A 107 3.88 -20.67 -5.74
C GLU A 107 3.29 -20.33 -7.13
N GLN A 108 2.18 -19.56 -7.18
CA GLN A 108 1.58 -19.14 -8.45
C GLN A 108 2.42 -18.07 -9.16
N LEU A 109 3.06 -17.17 -8.41
CA LEU A 109 3.94 -16.14 -8.95
C LEU A 109 5.24 -16.74 -9.49
N GLU A 110 5.84 -17.70 -8.78
CA GLU A 110 7.02 -18.45 -9.25
C GLU A 110 6.72 -19.17 -10.58
N GLN A 111 5.57 -19.85 -10.68
CA GLN A 111 5.17 -20.52 -11.92
C GLN A 111 4.99 -19.56 -13.10
N LEU A 112 4.47 -18.35 -12.85
CA LEU A 112 4.33 -17.30 -13.87
C LEU A 112 5.71 -16.82 -14.35
N HIS A 113 6.63 -16.56 -13.41
CA HIS A 113 7.99 -16.12 -13.71
C HIS A 113 8.78 -17.20 -14.47
N ASP A 114 8.80 -18.44 -13.98
CA ASP A 114 9.54 -19.54 -14.60
C ASP A 114 9.09 -19.83 -16.03
N LYS A 115 7.77 -19.73 -16.28
CA LYS A 115 7.18 -20.09 -17.58
C LYS A 115 7.28 -18.97 -18.61
N TYR A 116 7.14 -17.71 -18.20
CA TYR A 116 6.98 -16.59 -19.13
C TYR A 116 8.00 -15.45 -18.92
N GLY A 117 8.83 -15.50 -17.88
CA GLY A 117 9.78 -14.46 -17.53
C GLY A 117 9.14 -13.19 -16.98
N THR A 118 7.86 -13.22 -16.59
CA THR A 118 7.18 -12.08 -15.96
C THR A 118 7.83 -11.80 -14.61
N LYS A 119 8.26 -10.57 -14.37
CA LYS A 119 8.84 -10.18 -13.08
C LYS A 119 7.74 -10.15 -12.02
N VAL A 120 7.96 -10.71 -10.83
CA VAL A 120 6.89 -10.88 -9.83
C VAL A 120 7.33 -10.49 -8.42
N SER A 121 6.37 -10.05 -7.61
CA SER A 121 6.53 -9.96 -6.16
C SER A 121 5.21 -10.14 -5.41
N LEU A 122 5.32 -10.46 -4.12
CA LEU A 122 4.21 -10.61 -3.19
C LEU A 122 4.36 -9.62 -2.02
N MET A 123 3.41 -8.71 -1.85
CA MET A 123 3.28 -7.88 -0.66
C MET A 123 2.36 -8.57 0.34
N SER A 124 2.82 -8.73 1.58
CA SER A 124 1.94 -9.12 2.69
C SER A 124 1.66 -7.89 3.55
N THR A 125 0.38 -7.57 3.67
CA THR A 125 -0.12 -6.49 4.54
C THR A 125 -0.82 -7.14 5.73
N VAL A 126 -0.10 -7.28 6.85
CA VAL A 126 -0.63 -7.87 8.08
C VAL A 126 -1.61 -6.88 8.69
N ALA A 127 -2.80 -7.35 9.07
CA ALA A 127 -3.80 -6.53 9.73
C ALA A 127 -3.32 -6.07 11.12
N ASP A 128 -3.48 -4.78 11.43
CA ASP A 128 -3.31 -4.27 12.78
C ASP A 128 -4.57 -4.56 13.60
N MET A 129 -4.49 -5.62 14.40
CA MET A 129 -5.60 -6.13 15.21
C MET A 129 -5.53 -5.64 16.64
N ARG A 130 -4.56 -4.79 17.00
CA ARG A 130 -4.39 -4.28 18.36
C ARG A 130 -5.58 -3.40 18.71
N GLU A 131 -5.87 -3.26 20.00
CA GLU A 131 -7.01 -2.49 20.49
C GLU A 131 -6.50 -1.33 21.35
N GLU A 132 -6.73 -0.09 20.93
CA GLU A 132 -6.24 1.09 21.67
C GLU A 132 -6.78 1.18 23.10
N GLU A 133 -8.00 0.69 23.34
CA GLU A 133 -8.63 0.65 24.67
C GLU A 133 -7.81 -0.19 25.67
N ASN A 134 -7.12 -1.21 25.18
CA ASN A 134 -6.30 -2.13 25.97
C ASN A 134 -4.81 -1.77 25.95
N GLY A 135 -4.45 -0.70 25.23
CA GLY A 135 -3.07 -0.34 24.91
C GLY A 135 -2.50 -1.16 23.75
N LEU A 136 -1.62 -0.53 22.98
CA LEU A 136 -1.10 -1.08 21.71
C LEU A 136 0.16 -1.94 21.86
N ARG A 137 0.56 -2.31 23.08
CA ARG A 137 1.84 -2.99 23.34
C ARG A 137 1.71 -4.12 24.34
N GLY A 138 2.30 -5.26 24.02
CA GLY A 138 2.43 -6.41 24.91
C GLY A 138 1.17 -7.25 25.08
N SER A 139 0.13 -7.01 24.28
CA SER A 139 -1.05 -7.89 24.22
C SER A 139 -0.77 -9.13 23.35
N ASP A 140 -1.61 -10.16 23.49
CA ASP A 140 -1.51 -11.35 22.63
C ASP A 140 -1.69 -11.00 21.14
N LEU A 141 -2.45 -9.93 20.82
CA LEU A 141 -2.64 -9.46 19.44
C LEU A 141 -1.39 -8.76 18.90
N ASP A 142 -0.67 -8.01 19.73
CA ASP A 142 0.63 -7.42 19.36
C ASP A 142 1.68 -8.51 19.09
N VAL A 143 1.71 -9.57 19.91
CA VAL A 143 2.57 -10.75 19.69
C VAL A 143 2.15 -11.50 18.43
N ALA A 144 0.86 -11.73 18.22
CA ALA A 144 0.36 -12.43 17.03
C ALA A 144 0.69 -11.69 15.73
N MET A 145 0.69 -10.35 15.73
CA MET A 145 1.16 -9.57 14.59
C MET A 145 2.63 -9.86 14.27
N ASP A 146 3.51 -9.86 15.27
CA ASP A 146 4.94 -10.17 15.07
C ASP A 146 5.11 -11.59 14.50
N GLU A 147 4.35 -12.56 14.99
CA GLU A 147 4.33 -13.94 14.47
C GLU A 147 3.80 -14.04 13.04
N SER A 148 2.79 -13.24 12.69
CA SER A 148 2.21 -13.17 11.34
C SER A 148 3.19 -12.59 10.34
N PHE A 149 3.89 -11.49 10.69
CA PHE A 149 4.95 -10.93 9.86
C PHE A 149 6.08 -11.93 9.60
N GLU A 150 6.55 -12.63 10.65
CA GLU A 150 7.58 -13.65 10.51
C GLU A 150 7.11 -14.79 9.61
N ALA A 151 5.88 -15.27 9.81
CA ALA A 151 5.31 -16.34 8.99
C ALA A 151 5.21 -15.96 7.51
N CYS A 152 4.76 -14.75 7.19
CA CYS A 152 4.73 -14.28 5.80
C CYS A 152 6.14 -14.17 5.21
N ALA A 153 7.10 -13.62 5.98
CA ALA A 153 8.47 -13.46 5.53
C ALA A 153 9.17 -14.81 5.21
N GLU A 154 8.98 -15.81 6.06
CA GLU A 154 9.55 -17.15 5.89
C GLU A 154 8.92 -17.95 4.74
N ASN A 155 7.75 -17.53 4.24
CA ASN A 155 6.91 -18.32 3.32
C ASN A 155 6.63 -17.64 1.98
N GLY A 156 7.46 -16.67 1.57
CA GLY A 156 7.47 -16.14 0.20
C GLY A 156 7.01 -14.69 0.03
N ALA A 157 6.67 -13.98 1.12
CA ALA A 157 6.44 -12.54 1.01
C ALA A 157 7.73 -11.85 0.55
N SER A 158 7.63 -11.04 -0.51
CA SER A 158 8.75 -10.23 -1.01
C SER A 158 8.93 -8.96 -0.17
N MET A 159 7.85 -8.49 0.45
CA MET A 159 7.84 -7.32 1.33
C MET A 159 6.74 -7.40 2.40
N LEU A 160 6.94 -6.68 3.49
CA LEU A 160 5.98 -6.55 4.61
C LEU A 160 5.45 -5.12 4.72
N CYS A 161 4.14 -5.01 4.91
CA CYS A 161 3.39 -3.78 5.10
C CYS A 161 2.34 -3.94 6.21
N VAL A 162 1.80 -2.81 6.68
CA VAL A 162 0.73 -2.74 7.66
C VAL A 162 0.06 -1.38 7.59
N GLU A 163 -1.20 -1.31 8.03
CA GLU A 163 -1.92 -0.07 8.23
C GLU A 163 -2.10 0.14 9.74
N THR A 164 -1.15 0.81 10.38
CA THR A 164 -1.14 0.89 11.84
C THR A 164 -2.20 1.85 12.39
N ILE A 165 -2.69 1.58 13.59
CA ILE A 165 -3.83 2.33 14.18
C ILE A 165 -3.45 3.33 15.28
N GLY A 166 -2.17 3.53 15.56
CA GLY A 166 -1.73 4.37 16.68
C GLY A 166 -2.30 5.78 16.68
N GLY A 167 -3.04 6.15 17.73
CA GLY A 167 -3.67 7.47 17.89
C GLY A 167 -5.07 7.60 17.30
N LYS A 168 -5.63 6.52 16.74
CA LYS A 168 -6.90 6.53 15.97
C LYS A 168 -8.08 7.04 16.80
N THR A 169 -8.20 6.60 18.05
CA THR A 169 -9.30 6.98 18.95
C THR A 169 -9.34 8.50 19.16
N VAL A 170 -8.16 9.13 19.24
CA VAL A 170 -8.04 10.59 19.40
C VAL A 170 -8.29 11.31 18.07
N SER A 171 -7.76 10.79 16.96
CA SER A 171 -8.02 11.40 15.65
C SER A 171 -9.49 11.29 15.26
N ASP A 172 -10.17 10.18 15.51
CA ASP A 172 -11.59 9.99 15.22
C ASP A 172 -12.47 10.97 16.00
N TYR A 173 -12.14 11.18 17.28
CA TYR A 173 -12.76 12.24 18.09
C TYR A 173 -12.56 13.62 17.46
N GLY A 174 -11.34 13.91 16.99
CA GLY A 174 -10.97 15.18 16.38
C GLY A 174 -11.67 15.43 15.03
N ILE A 175 -11.61 14.45 14.13
CA ILE A 175 -12.22 14.49 12.80
C ILE A 175 -13.73 14.74 12.91
N SER A 176 -14.42 13.99 13.78
CA SER A 176 -15.86 14.13 13.99
C SER A 176 -16.30 15.48 14.58
N ARG A 177 -15.37 16.27 15.14
CA ARG A 177 -15.65 17.56 15.80
C ARG A 177 -15.00 18.77 15.14
N GLY A 178 -14.22 18.56 14.08
CA GLY A 178 -13.42 19.63 13.50
C GLY A 178 -12.28 20.13 14.40
N ASP A 179 -11.83 19.32 15.35
CA ASP A 179 -10.75 19.68 16.27
C ASP A 179 -9.38 19.35 15.65
N ALA A 180 -8.80 20.35 14.99
CA ALA A 180 -7.48 20.24 14.38
C ALA A 180 -6.35 19.91 15.39
N ARG A 181 -6.51 20.24 16.67
CA ARG A 181 -5.49 19.92 17.70
C ARG A 181 -5.54 18.44 18.06
N ALA A 182 -6.73 17.88 18.19
CA ALA A 182 -6.91 16.45 18.40
C ALA A 182 -6.39 15.65 17.19
N ILE A 183 -6.65 16.13 15.97
CA ILE A 183 -6.09 15.54 14.73
C ILE A 183 -4.56 15.57 14.75
N LEU A 184 -3.95 16.73 15.04
CA LEU A 184 -2.49 16.85 15.12
C LEU A 184 -1.89 15.94 16.18
N TYR A 185 -2.53 15.85 17.35
CA TYR A 185 -2.03 15.01 18.44
C TYR A 185 -2.21 13.51 18.15
N GLY A 186 -3.38 13.11 17.64
CA GLY A 186 -3.66 11.72 17.26
C GLY A 186 -2.72 11.21 16.17
N ILE A 187 -2.68 11.91 15.03
CA ILE A 187 -1.89 11.48 13.87
C ILE A 187 -0.39 11.78 14.09
N GLY A 188 -0.06 13.05 14.30
CA GLY A 188 1.33 13.53 14.25
C GLY A 188 2.16 13.26 15.49
N VAL A 189 1.54 12.91 16.63
CA VAL A 189 2.26 12.62 17.87
C VAL A 189 2.08 11.16 18.28
N LEU A 190 0.85 10.74 18.58
CA LEU A 190 0.58 9.37 19.02
C LEU A 190 0.87 8.36 17.89
N GLY A 191 0.40 8.64 16.67
CA GLY A 191 0.70 7.84 15.50
C GLY A 191 2.19 7.72 15.23
N SER A 192 2.95 8.83 15.28
CA SER A 192 4.40 8.77 15.14
C SER A 192 5.12 7.94 16.21
N ILE A 193 4.64 7.94 17.46
CA ILE A 193 5.20 7.13 18.55
C ILE A 193 4.93 5.63 18.34
N ASP A 194 3.74 5.28 17.87
CA ASP A 194 3.39 3.89 17.58
C ASP A 194 4.11 3.38 16.32
N MET A 195 4.21 4.22 15.28
CA MET A 195 4.99 3.94 14.07
C MET A 195 6.43 3.58 14.40
N GLU A 196 7.10 4.33 15.29
CA GLU A 196 8.47 4.03 15.68
C GLU A 196 8.59 2.67 16.38
N TYR A 197 7.60 2.31 17.21
CA TYR A 197 7.54 1.01 17.86
C TYR A 197 7.37 -0.12 16.83
N MET A 198 6.35 -0.03 15.97
CA MET A 198 6.01 -1.06 14.99
C MET A 198 7.11 -1.23 13.93
N TRP A 199 7.55 -0.14 13.31
CA TRP A 199 8.51 -0.23 12.21
C TRP A 199 9.91 -0.65 12.67
N THR A 200 10.28 -0.42 13.93
CA THR A 200 11.51 -1.00 14.47
C THR A 200 11.45 -2.53 14.48
N LYS A 201 10.29 -3.13 14.82
CA LYS A 201 10.08 -4.58 14.82
C LYS A 201 10.00 -5.15 13.40
N ILE A 202 9.17 -4.55 12.54
CA ILE A 202 8.95 -5.02 11.15
C ILE A 202 10.25 -4.97 10.35
N VAL A 203 11.06 -3.91 10.50
CA VAL A 203 12.36 -3.80 9.83
C VAL A 203 13.34 -4.86 10.32
N ASP A 204 13.31 -5.24 11.60
CA ASP A 204 14.14 -6.33 12.11
C ASP A 204 13.74 -7.68 11.49
N ILE A 205 12.43 -8.00 11.48
CA ILE A 205 11.88 -9.22 10.87
C ILE A 205 12.26 -9.29 9.39
N ALA A 206 12.02 -8.22 8.63
CA ALA A 206 12.34 -8.16 7.21
C ALA A 206 13.83 -8.38 6.94
N LYS A 207 14.71 -7.76 7.74
CA LYS A 207 16.17 -7.92 7.61
C LYS A 207 16.63 -9.35 7.93
N ARG A 208 16.11 -9.97 8.98
CA ARG A 208 16.46 -11.35 9.36
C ARG A 208 16.07 -12.36 8.28
N ASN A 209 14.99 -12.07 7.55
CA ASN A 209 14.49 -12.91 6.47
C ASN A 209 14.97 -12.48 5.07
N ASN A 210 15.80 -11.44 4.98
CA ASN A 210 16.31 -10.89 3.72
C ASN A 210 15.20 -10.50 2.72
N ILE A 211 14.14 -9.89 3.23
CA ILE A 211 13.04 -9.34 2.43
C ILE A 211 12.91 -7.82 2.64
N THR A 212 12.04 -7.18 1.87
CA THR A 212 11.92 -5.72 1.88
C THR A 212 10.99 -5.25 3.02
N PRO A 213 11.45 -4.36 3.91
CA PRO A 213 10.54 -3.62 4.78
C PRO A 213 9.85 -2.54 3.94
N GLY A 214 8.56 -2.73 3.62
CA GLY A 214 7.81 -1.90 2.69
C GLY A 214 7.51 -0.52 3.23
N GLY A 215 6.30 -0.33 3.76
CA GLY A 215 5.89 0.91 4.41
C GLY A 215 4.48 0.83 4.98
N ASP A 216 4.08 1.92 5.63
CA ASP A 216 2.77 2.07 6.27
C ASP A 216 1.90 3.05 5.47
N THR A 217 0.74 3.35 6.03
CA THR A 217 -0.25 4.31 5.55
C THR A 217 -1.01 4.89 6.72
N ASP A 218 -1.40 6.15 6.63
CA ASP A 218 -2.35 6.74 7.59
C ASP A 218 -3.82 6.46 7.23
N CYS A 219 -4.10 5.25 6.71
CA CYS A 219 -5.43 4.85 6.26
C CYS A 219 -6.46 4.93 7.39
N ALA A 220 -6.09 4.44 8.59
CA ALA A 220 -6.96 4.43 9.75
C ALA A 220 -7.45 5.82 10.19
N GLN A 221 -6.78 6.91 9.75
CA GLN A 221 -6.99 8.27 10.25
C GLN A 221 -7.24 9.26 9.11
N ALA A 222 -6.25 9.51 8.24
CA ALA A 222 -6.39 10.41 7.10
C ALA A 222 -7.36 9.89 6.02
N ASN A 223 -7.40 8.58 5.73
CA ASN A 223 -8.44 8.04 4.83
C ASN A 223 -9.81 8.10 5.50
N THR A 224 -9.92 7.86 6.80
CA THR A 224 -11.17 8.10 7.55
C THR A 224 -11.66 9.55 7.37
N ALA A 225 -10.77 10.54 7.51
CA ALA A 225 -11.10 11.94 7.27
C ALA A 225 -11.55 12.20 5.81
N MET A 226 -10.87 11.57 4.84
CA MET A 226 -11.22 11.64 3.41
C MET A 226 -12.59 11.02 3.11
N PHE A 227 -12.89 9.84 3.66
CA PHE A 227 -14.17 9.16 3.44
C PHE A 227 -15.34 9.88 4.13
N LEU A 228 -15.11 10.42 5.33
CA LEU A 228 -16.10 11.27 5.98
C LEU A 228 -16.29 12.60 5.24
N ALA A 229 -15.24 13.15 4.64
CA ALA A 229 -15.38 14.30 3.75
C ALA A 229 -16.23 13.93 2.51
N GLY A 230 -15.95 12.78 1.88
CA GLY A 230 -16.75 12.20 0.80
C GLY A 230 -16.63 12.98 -0.51
N GLY A 231 -17.68 12.89 -1.35
CA GLY A 231 -17.76 13.67 -2.60
C GLY A 231 -18.12 15.14 -2.36
N LEU A 232 -17.94 16.01 -3.36
CA LEU A 232 -18.12 17.47 -3.30
C LEU A 232 -19.50 17.97 -2.79
N THR A 233 -20.51 17.11 -2.74
CA THR A 233 -21.86 17.44 -2.24
C THR A 233 -22.09 17.03 -0.79
N SER A 234 -21.14 16.31 -0.19
CA SER A 234 -21.16 15.82 1.18
C SER A 234 -20.93 16.96 2.17
N LYS A 235 -21.40 16.77 3.41
CA LYS A 235 -21.39 17.81 4.44
C LYS A 235 -20.96 17.31 5.83
N ASN A 236 -20.39 16.11 5.91
CA ASN A 236 -20.05 15.50 7.20
C ASN A 236 -18.72 16.05 7.75
N VAL A 237 -17.68 16.12 6.92
CA VAL A 237 -16.36 16.71 7.27
C VAL A 237 -15.94 17.68 6.17
N SER A 238 -15.27 18.79 6.54
CA SER A 238 -14.74 19.73 5.57
C SER A 238 -13.54 19.14 4.83
N HIS A 239 -13.52 19.26 3.51
CA HIS A 239 -12.40 18.80 2.68
C HIS A 239 -11.09 19.51 3.04
N THR A 240 -11.15 20.80 3.43
CA THR A 240 -9.96 21.53 3.91
C THR A 240 -9.39 20.95 5.20
N LEU A 241 -10.23 20.40 6.09
CA LEU A 241 -9.76 19.71 7.29
C LEU A 241 -9.18 18.34 6.95
N ALA A 242 -9.79 17.60 6.01
CA ALA A 242 -9.26 16.34 5.52
C ALA A 242 -7.87 16.51 4.86
N ALA A 243 -7.69 17.58 4.08
CA ALA A 243 -6.39 17.95 3.51
C ALA A 243 -5.34 18.26 4.60
N VAL A 244 -5.72 18.93 5.69
CA VAL A 244 -4.84 19.13 6.86
C VAL A 244 -4.46 17.80 7.54
N ALA A 245 -5.43 16.90 7.72
CA ALA A 245 -5.15 15.56 8.26
C ALA A 245 -4.14 14.82 7.37
N ARG A 246 -4.30 14.88 6.03
CA ARG A 246 -3.36 14.30 5.07
C ARG A 246 -1.95 14.92 5.14
N ALA A 247 -1.85 16.23 5.35
CA ALA A 247 -0.55 16.88 5.50
C ALA A 247 0.18 16.40 6.76
N ILE A 248 -0.56 16.18 7.86
CA ILE A 248 -0.01 15.64 9.12
C ILE A 248 0.39 14.17 8.93
N ALA A 249 -0.43 13.39 8.22
CA ALA A 249 -0.15 12.00 7.86
C ALA A 249 1.20 11.82 7.16
N GLY A 250 1.58 12.75 6.27
CA GLY A 250 2.87 12.69 5.58
C GLY A 250 4.07 12.62 6.53
N ALA A 251 4.04 13.35 7.64
CA ALA A 251 5.08 13.30 8.67
C ALA A 251 5.00 12.00 9.51
N ARG A 252 3.79 11.51 9.77
CA ARG A 252 3.55 10.25 10.50
C ARG A 252 4.04 9.04 9.70
N SER A 253 3.67 8.92 8.43
CA SER A 253 4.05 7.80 7.55
C SER A 253 5.54 7.80 7.22
N LEU A 254 6.20 8.97 7.19
CA LEU A 254 7.66 9.09 7.05
C LEU A 254 8.43 8.34 8.15
N VAL A 255 7.85 8.17 9.35
CA VAL A 255 8.50 7.48 10.48
C VAL A 255 8.88 6.05 10.13
N ALA A 256 8.10 5.35 9.30
CA ALA A 256 8.46 4.01 8.82
C ALA A 256 9.85 4.02 8.14
N VAL A 257 10.07 4.99 7.26
CA VAL A 257 11.32 5.15 6.51
C VAL A 257 12.45 5.57 7.45
N GLU A 258 12.19 6.46 8.40
CA GLU A 258 13.16 6.85 9.44
C GLU A 258 13.58 5.67 10.35
N CYS A 259 12.72 4.65 10.48
CA CYS A 259 13.02 3.41 11.20
C CYS A 259 13.69 2.34 10.32
N GLY A 260 13.78 2.57 9.01
CA GLY A 260 14.51 1.73 8.06
C GLY A 260 13.63 0.99 7.04
N ALA A 261 12.35 1.32 6.92
CA ALA A 261 11.54 0.92 5.77
C ALA A 261 12.11 1.54 4.49
N THR A 262 12.02 0.83 3.37
CA THR A 262 12.64 1.24 2.11
C THR A 262 11.62 1.44 0.98
N GLY A 263 10.36 1.12 1.21
CA GLY A 263 9.31 1.12 0.20
C GLY A 263 9.34 -0.12 -0.71
N PRO A 264 8.35 -0.29 -1.61
CA PRO A 264 7.21 0.60 -1.82
C PRO A 264 6.36 0.79 -0.55
N THR A 265 5.93 2.02 -0.27
CA THR A 265 4.93 2.30 0.77
C THR A 265 3.54 1.81 0.36
N LYS A 266 2.57 1.78 1.27
CA LYS A 266 1.22 1.25 1.01
C LYS A 266 0.40 2.11 0.06
N ASP A 267 -0.39 1.47 -0.80
CA ASP A 267 -1.22 2.08 -1.85
C ASP A 267 -2.11 3.21 -1.34
N CYS A 268 -2.93 2.92 -0.33
CA CYS A 268 -3.92 3.84 0.22
C CYS A 268 -3.31 5.03 1.00
N GLY A 269 -1.98 5.12 1.07
CA GLY A 269 -1.25 6.26 1.61
C GLY A 269 -1.18 7.42 0.62
N TYR A 270 -2.25 8.19 0.46
CA TYR A 270 -2.25 9.38 -0.41
C TYR A 270 -1.24 10.47 0.03
N GLU A 271 -0.67 10.36 1.23
CA GLU A 271 0.43 11.19 1.72
C GLU A 271 1.80 10.75 1.18
N ASN A 272 1.89 9.60 0.52
CA ASN A 272 3.14 9.05 -0.02
C ASN A 272 3.90 9.99 -0.96
N PRO A 273 3.27 10.86 -1.78
CA PRO A 273 4.01 11.89 -2.52
C PRO A 273 4.85 12.82 -1.61
N ILE A 274 4.36 13.12 -0.39
CA ILE A 274 5.12 13.87 0.62
C ILE A 274 6.30 13.02 1.09
N VAL A 275 6.06 11.75 1.46
CA VAL A 275 7.13 10.82 1.88
C VAL A 275 8.20 10.67 0.80
N LYS A 276 7.80 10.44 -0.45
CA LYS A 276 8.69 10.33 -1.62
C LYS A 276 9.45 11.63 -1.86
N SER A 277 8.83 12.79 -1.68
CA SER A 277 9.52 14.06 -1.84
C SER A 277 10.67 14.23 -0.84
N ILE A 278 10.48 13.79 0.41
CA ILE A 278 11.47 13.89 1.49
C ILE A 278 12.53 12.80 1.36
N ALA A 279 12.12 11.54 1.26
CA ALA A 279 13.01 10.38 1.41
C ALA A 279 13.40 9.72 0.09
N SER A 280 12.76 10.07 -1.04
CA SER A 280 13.00 9.51 -2.38
C SER A 280 13.02 7.97 -2.42
N VAL A 281 12.14 7.35 -1.64
CA VAL A 281 11.83 5.90 -1.68
C VAL A 281 10.71 5.62 -2.67
N PRO A 282 10.60 4.38 -3.20
CA PRO A 282 9.45 3.99 -3.99
C PRO A 282 8.16 4.03 -3.19
N ILE A 283 7.05 4.35 -3.87
CA ILE A 283 5.71 4.40 -3.28
C ILE A 283 4.71 3.60 -4.11
N CYS A 284 3.79 2.91 -3.44
CA CYS A 284 2.55 2.47 -4.06
C CYS A 284 1.50 3.59 -3.96
N ALA A 285 0.64 3.69 -4.96
CA ALA A 285 -0.47 4.62 -4.99
C ALA A 285 -1.68 4.01 -5.69
N GLU A 286 -2.83 4.63 -5.48
CA GLU A 286 -4.13 4.25 -6.01
C GLU A 286 -4.90 5.52 -6.42
N GLY A 287 -6.05 5.34 -7.10
CA GLY A 287 -6.89 6.46 -7.55
C GLY A 287 -7.92 5.98 -8.55
N LYS A 288 -7.88 6.46 -9.80
CA LYS A 288 -8.92 6.16 -10.81
C LYS A 288 -9.11 4.67 -11.12
N ASN A 289 -8.10 3.82 -10.89
CA ASN A 289 -8.20 2.36 -11.08
C ASN A 289 -8.52 1.61 -9.77
N ALA A 290 -8.78 2.33 -8.68
CA ALA A 290 -9.21 1.83 -7.37
C ALA A 290 -10.67 2.14 -7.07
N THR A 291 -11.45 2.55 -8.08
CA THR A 291 -12.89 2.83 -7.94
C THR A 291 -13.73 1.61 -7.52
N CYS A 292 -13.15 0.41 -7.58
CA CYS A 292 -13.77 -0.80 -7.02
C CYS A 292 -13.84 -0.79 -5.49
N ALA A 293 -12.91 -0.09 -4.82
CA ALA A 293 -12.93 0.09 -3.38
C ALA A 293 -13.73 1.32 -2.96
N HIS A 294 -13.41 2.49 -3.53
CA HIS A 294 -14.03 3.75 -3.15
C HIS A 294 -13.88 4.84 -4.22
N SER A 295 -14.67 5.91 -4.06
CA SER A 295 -14.48 7.16 -4.82
C SER A 295 -13.42 8.03 -4.15
N ASP A 296 -12.68 8.79 -4.95
CA ASP A 296 -11.75 9.83 -4.51
C ASP A 296 -11.89 11.10 -5.40
N LEU A 297 -11.13 12.15 -5.10
CA LEU A 297 -11.10 13.41 -5.86
C LEU A 297 -9.71 13.72 -6.45
N MET A 298 -8.84 12.71 -6.57
CA MET A 298 -7.45 12.82 -7.03
C MET A 298 -7.04 11.65 -7.96
N GLY A 299 -8.00 11.05 -8.65
CA GLY A 299 -7.82 9.77 -9.31
C GLY A 299 -6.72 9.72 -10.37
N ASN A 300 -6.42 10.83 -11.06
CA ASN A 300 -5.27 10.94 -11.95
C ASN A 300 -4.04 11.49 -11.21
N LEU A 301 -4.22 12.53 -10.39
CA LEU A 301 -3.10 13.18 -9.70
C LEU A 301 -2.26 12.20 -8.87
N ALA A 302 -2.88 11.19 -8.26
CA ALA A 302 -2.17 10.16 -7.50
C ALA A 302 -1.16 9.34 -8.34
N ALA A 303 -1.37 9.23 -9.66
CA ALA A 303 -0.45 8.54 -10.57
C ALA A 303 0.81 9.37 -10.92
N ALA A 304 0.87 10.65 -10.56
CA ALA A 304 1.93 11.56 -11.01
C ALA A 304 3.35 11.08 -10.63
N VAL A 305 3.49 10.48 -9.45
CA VAL A 305 4.80 10.11 -8.87
C VAL A 305 4.81 8.70 -8.27
N CYS A 306 3.86 7.84 -8.61
CA CYS A 306 3.80 6.46 -8.12
C CYS A 306 4.89 5.58 -8.72
N ASP A 307 5.32 4.53 -8.01
CA ASP A 307 6.23 3.50 -8.53
C ASP A 307 5.53 2.15 -8.66
N VAL A 308 4.44 2.00 -7.90
CA VAL A 308 3.51 0.88 -7.96
C VAL A 308 2.09 1.45 -8.02
N TRP A 309 1.22 0.86 -8.85
CA TRP A 309 -0.15 1.35 -9.08
C TRP A 309 -1.18 0.29 -8.73
N SER A 310 -2.08 0.60 -7.79
CA SER A 310 -3.00 -0.35 -7.20
C SER A 310 -4.49 -0.01 -7.39
N ASN A 311 -5.32 -1.03 -7.20
CA ASN A 311 -6.77 -0.96 -7.22
C ASN A 311 -7.40 -0.82 -5.83
N GLU A 312 -6.60 -0.56 -4.80
CA GLU A 312 -6.98 -0.61 -3.38
C GLU A 312 -7.53 -1.97 -2.97
N SER A 313 -8.79 -2.32 -3.27
CA SER A 313 -9.36 -3.62 -2.94
C SER A 313 -10.60 -3.91 -3.77
N VAL A 314 -10.83 -5.18 -4.08
CA VAL A 314 -12.06 -5.66 -4.71
C VAL A 314 -12.39 -7.05 -4.17
N TYR A 315 -13.67 -7.35 -3.99
CA TYR A 315 -14.06 -8.71 -3.61
C TYR A 315 -13.79 -9.72 -4.71
N ASN A 316 -13.31 -10.91 -4.33
CA ASN A 316 -13.14 -12.03 -5.24
C ASN A 316 -14.49 -12.56 -5.76
N ARG A 317 -14.83 -12.20 -6.99
CA ARG A 317 -16.04 -12.62 -7.72
C ARG A 317 -15.82 -12.63 -9.23
N GLU A 318 -16.82 -13.12 -9.95
CA GLU A 318 -16.89 -13.06 -11.42
C GLU A 318 -17.51 -11.75 -11.92
N GLU A 319 -16.96 -11.22 -13.01
CA GLU A 319 -17.52 -10.13 -13.81
C GLU A 319 -17.62 -10.57 -15.29
N MET A 320 -18.25 -9.77 -16.15
CA MET A 320 -18.35 -10.10 -17.58
C MET A 320 -16.97 -10.29 -18.24
N GLY A 321 -15.94 -9.61 -17.73
CA GLY A 321 -14.55 -9.72 -18.20
C GLY A 321 -13.77 -10.91 -17.64
N GLY A 322 -14.40 -11.75 -16.81
CA GLY A 322 -13.79 -12.84 -16.04
C GLY A 322 -13.64 -12.52 -14.56
N PRO A 323 -12.78 -13.25 -13.82
CA PRO A 323 -12.60 -13.06 -12.40
C PRO A 323 -11.98 -11.69 -12.09
N THR A 324 -12.50 -11.04 -11.05
CA THR A 324 -12.09 -9.72 -10.56
C THR A 324 -10.57 -9.50 -10.42
N PRO A 325 -9.75 -10.44 -9.90
CA PRO A 325 -8.29 -10.29 -9.92
C PRO A 325 -7.74 -9.99 -11.31
N GLY A 326 -8.20 -10.72 -12.34
CA GLY A 326 -7.77 -10.52 -13.71
C GLY A 326 -8.30 -9.22 -14.31
N VAL A 327 -9.57 -8.89 -14.09
CA VAL A 327 -10.20 -7.68 -14.67
C VAL A 327 -9.48 -6.42 -14.20
N TRP A 328 -9.26 -6.27 -12.89
CA TRP A 328 -8.63 -5.07 -12.33
C TRP A 328 -7.12 -5.05 -12.57
N LEU A 329 -6.43 -6.20 -12.51
CA LEU A 329 -5.02 -6.28 -12.90
C LEU A 329 -4.78 -5.84 -14.35
N GLN A 330 -5.67 -6.21 -15.28
CA GLN A 330 -5.57 -5.75 -16.66
C GLN A 330 -5.71 -4.22 -16.75
N SER A 331 -6.63 -3.63 -15.99
CA SER A 331 -6.81 -2.17 -15.94
C SER A 331 -5.57 -1.45 -15.41
N LEU A 332 -5.02 -1.94 -14.29
CA LEU A 332 -3.77 -1.42 -13.70
C LEU A 332 -2.59 -1.57 -14.65
N GLY A 333 -2.47 -2.73 -15.30
CA GLY A 333 -1.40 -3.05 -16.24
C GLY A 333 -1.37 -2.10 -17.43
N TYR A 334 -2.53 -1.69 -17.96
CA TYR A 334 -2.59 -0.71 -19.05
C TYR A 334 -2.22 0.71 -18.61
N GLU A 335 -2.59 1.12 -17.40
CA GLU A 335 -2.14 2.42 -16.86
C GLU A 335 -0.62 2.43 -16.66
N CYS A 336 -0.06 1.34 -16.11
CA CYS A 336 1.39 1.16 -16.00
C CYS A 336 2.07 1.15 -17.37
N ALA A 337 1.49 0.48 -18.37
CA ALA A 337 2.02 0.47 -19.73
C ALA A 337 2.06 1.86 -20.36
N LEU A 338 1.05 2.72 -20.11
CA LEU A 338 1.03 4.11 -20.56
C LEU A 338 2.18 4.90 -19.92
N MET A 339 2.32 4.84 -18.60
CA MET A 339 3.42 5.49 -17.86
C MET A 339 4.79 5.01 -18.34
N ASN A 340 4.98 3.70 -18.44
CA ASN A 340 6.24 3.09 -18.88
C ASN A 340 6.59 3.47 -20.33
N THR A 341 5.58 3.58 -21.20
CA THR A 341 5.78 4.04 -22.59
C THR A 341 6.20 5.50 -22.61
N ALA A 342 5.55 6.37 -21.82
CA ALA A 342 5.93 7.78 -21.70
C ALA A 342 7.38 7.95 -21.22
N THR A 343 7.85 7.11 -20.29
CA THR A 343 9.26 7.06 -19.88
C THR A 343 10.17 6.65 -21.04
N LYS A 344 9.83 5.58 -21.77
CA LYS A 344 10.64 5.08 -22.89
C LYS A 344 10.79 6.08 -24.04
N ILE A 345 9.78 6.91 -24.29
CA ILE A 345 9.80 7.92 -25.36
C ILE A 345 10.17 9.33 -24.88
N GLY A 346 10.49 9.51 -23.59
CA GLY A 346 10.95 10.77 -23.03
C GLY A 346 9.85 11.84 -22.81
N THR A 347 8.59 11.44 -22.67
CA THR A 347 7.44 12.34 -22.42
C THR A 347 6.83 12.18 -21.02
N ASN A 348 7.46 11.39 -20.14
CA ASN A 348 6.97 11.12 -18.78
C ASN A 348 6.67 12.37 -17.95
N LYS A 349 7.50 13.42 -17.99
CA LYS A 349 7.22 14.69 -17.28
C LYS A 349 5.95 15.38 -17.79
N GLN A 350 5.70 15.36 -19.10
CA GLN A 350 4.48 15.93 -19.68
C GLN A 350 3.23 15.14 -19.25
N LEU A 351 3.33 13.81 -19.22
CA LEU A 351 2.24 12.96 -18.73
C LEU A 351 1.99 13.17 -17.23
N ARG A 352 3.05 13.22 -16.41
CA ARG A 352 2.96 13.59 -14.99
C ARG A 352 2.24 14.92 -14.81
N ASP A 353 2.64 15.97 -15.52
CA ASP A 353 2.03 17.28 -15.40
C ASP A 353 0.55 17.26 -15.82
N THR A 354 0.21 16.44 -16.82
CA THR A 354 -1.17 16.20 -17.24
C THR A 354 -1.99 15.54 -16.15
N TYR A 355 -1.47 14.50 -15.50
CA TYR A 355 -2.11 13.86 -14.35
C TYR A 355 -2.35 14.84 -13.20
N VAL A 356 -1.34 15.64 -12.85
CA VAL A 356 -1.46 16.66 -11.79
C VAL A 356 -2.54 17.68 -12.16
N LEU A 357 -2.47 18.26 -13.36
CA LEU A 357 -3.41 19.31 -13.79
C LEU A 357 -4.85 18.82 -13.93
N ALA A 358 -5.06 17.52 -14.19
CA ALA A 358 -6.40 16.95 -14.31
C ALA A 358 -7.23 17.08 -13.02
N ASP A 359 -6.58 17.01 -11.85
CA ASP A 359 -7.27 17.05 -10.55
C ASP A 359 -6.80 18.16 -9.60
N LYS A 360 -5.74 18.92 -9.94
CA LYS A 360 -5.18 20.00 -9.11
C LYS A 360 -6.21 21.00 -8.56
N TYR A 361 -7.29 21.25 -9.30
CA TYR A 361 -8.32 22.21 -8.92
C TYR A 361 -9.65 21.55 -8.54
N ARG A 362 -9.68 20.22 -8.41
CA ARG A 362 -10.90 19.46 -8.08
C ARG A 362 -11.27 19.60 -6.61
N ASP A 363 -10.27 19.61 -5.73
CA ASP A 363 -10.39 19.67 -4.27
C ASP A 363 -9.12 20.32 -3.67
N PRO A 364 -9.12 20.82 -2.40
CA PRO A 364 -8.02 21.60 -1.83
C PRO A 364 -6.76 20.79 -1.47
#